data_AF-A0A7S1GSF9-F1
#
_entry.id   AF-A0A7S1GSF9-F1
#
_cell.length_a   1.000
_cell.length_b   1.000
_cell.length_c   1.000
_cell.angle_alpha   90.00
_cell.angle_beta   90.00
_cell.angle_gamma   90.00
#
_symmetry.space_group_name_H-M   'P 1'
#
loop_
_entity.id
_entity.type
_entity.pdbx_description
1 polymer ?
#
loop_
_entity_poly.entity_id
_entity_poly.type
_entity_poly.pdbx_seq_one_letter_code
_entity_poly.pdbx_strand_id
1 'polypeptide(L)'
;EFLPQQNKVNAGDKLKGQISAAGKHVIVIGGGDTGSDCVGTSNRHGAKSVTQFELLPQPPEVEDRPLTWPYWPIKLRTSSSHEEGCEREFAIATKEFLGEKGKLTGVKTVRLQWQGGKMTEVE
;
A
#
# COMPACT_ATOMS: atom_id res chain seq x y z
N GLU A 1 -11.92 5.78 9.24
CA GLU A 1 -11.87 4.31 9.13
C GLU A 1 -12.30 3.90 7.73
N PHE A 2 -11.46 3.20 6.97
CA PHE A 2 -11.79 2.74 5.61
C PHE A 2 -12.26 1.27 5.61
N LEU A 3 -11.35 0.34 5.95
CA LEU A 3 -11.66 -1.09 5.99
C LEU A 3 -12.77 -1.48 6.99
N PRO A 4 -12.84 -0.93 8.21
CA PRO A 4 -13.96 -1.24 9.12
C PRO A 4 -15.32 -0.83 8.56
N GLN A 5 -15.39 0.27 7.80
CA GLN A 5 -16.63 0.67 7.12
C GLN A 5 -16.96 -0.32 5.99
N GLN A 6 -15.96 -0.76 5.23
CA GLN A 6 -16.17 -1.76 4.19
C GLN A 6 -16.66 -3.10 4.76
N ASN A 7 -16.11 -3.55 5.88
CA ASN A 7 -16.53 -4.81 6.51
C ASN A 7 -18.00 -4.78 6.93
N LYS A 8 -18.46 -3.67 7.49
CA LYS A 8 -19.89 -3.46 7.83
C LYS A 8 -20.77 -3.49 6.58
N VAL A 9 -20.35 -2.82 5.50
CA VAL A 9 -21.08 -2.84 4.23
C VAL A 9 -21.14 -4.26 3.63
N ASN A 10 -20.04 -5.01 3.69
CA ASN A 10 -20.01 -6.42 3.28
C ASN A 10 -20.96 -7.29 4.13
N ALA A 11 -21.14 -6.97 5.42
CA ALA A 11 -22.09 -7.63 6.32
C ALA A 11 -23.56 -7.20 6.09
N GLY A 12 -23.81 -6.24 5.18
CA GLY A 12 -25.15 -5.76 4.83
C GLY A 12 -25.57 -4.46 5.53
N ASP A 13 -24.71 -3.85 6.34
CA ASP A 13 -25.00 -2.59 6.99
C ASP A 13 -25.08 -1.43 5.99
N LYS A 14 -25.94 -0.44 6.29
CA LYS A 14 -26.01 0.82 5.54
C LYS A 14 -25.34 1.93 6.35
N LEU A 15 -24.16 2.37 5.88
CA LEU A 15 -23.41 3.45 6.52
C LEU A 15 -23.69 4.78 5.82
N LYS A 16 -24.11 5.79 6.59
CA LYS A 16 -24.16 7.17 6.10
C LYS A 16 -22.74 7.72 5.99
N GLY A 17 -22.39 8.30 4.85
CA GLY A 17 -21.08 8.92 4.64
C GLY A 17 -19.91 7.94 4.54
N GLN A 18 -20.13 6.75 3.97
CA GLN A 18 -19.06 5.79 3.72
C GLN A 18 -17.91 6.43 2.92
N ILE A 19 -16.68 6.23 3.38
CA ILE A 19 -15.50 6.62 2.62
C ILE A 19 -15.42 5.73 1.37
N SER A 20 -15.48 6.36 0.19
CA SER A 20 -15.38 5.69 -1.09
C SER A 20 -14.13 6.13 -1.85
N ALA A 21 -13.49 5.16 -2.49
CA ALA A 21 -12.38 5.34 -3.43
C ALA A 21 -12.84 5.53 -4.88
N ALA A 22 -14.15 5.43 -5.16
CA ALA A 22 -14.71 5.52 -6.51
C ALA A 22 -14.24 6.79 -7.25
N GLY A 23 -13.67 6.61 -8.44
CA GLY A 23 -13.24 7.71 -9.30
C GLY A 23 -12.02 8.50 -8.81
N LYS A 24 -11.32 8.04 -7.76
CA LYS A 24 -10.15 8.71 -7.18
C LYS A 24 -8.83 8.03 -7.53
N HIS A 25 -7.75 8.78 -7.45
CA HIS A 25 -6.39 8.22 -7.41
C HIS A 25 -6.06 7.91 -5.95
N VAL A 26 -5.75 6.65 -5.66
CA VAL A 26 -5.54 6.16 -4.29
C VAL A 26 -4.08 5.81 -4.08
N ILE A 27 -3.53 6.28 -2.96
CA ILE A 27 -2.20 5.92 -2.48
C ILE A 27 -2.35 5.15 -1.18
N VAL A 28 -1.86 3.92 -1.14
CA VAL A 28 -1.83 3.06 0.05
C VAL A 28 -0.42 3.10 0.63
N ILE A 29 -0.27 3.66 1.82
CA ILE A 29 1.03 3.72 2.51
C ILE A 29 1.16 2.50 3.43
N GLY A 30 2.06 1.58 3.06
CA GLY A 30 2.33 0.32 3.76
C GLY A 30 2.12 -0.90 2.86
N GLY A 31 3.14 -1.77 2.77
CA GLY A 31 3.11 -2.99 1.94
C GLY A 31 2.68 -4.27 2.66
N GLY A 32 2.17 -4.16 3.89
CA GLY A 32 1.64 -5.29 4.66
C GLY A 32 0.25 -5.77 4.19
N ASP A 33 -0.29 -6.75 4.91
CA ASP A 33 -1.59 -7.38 4.62
C ASP A 33 -2.76 -6.36 4.61
N THR A 34 -2.79 -5.46 5.60
CA THR A 34 -3.76 -4.36 5.66
C THR A 34 -3.66 -3.41 4.46
N GLY A 35 -2.44 -3.23 3.91
CA GLY A 35 -2.23 -2.49 2.68
C GLY A 35 -2.84 -3.21 1.47
N SER A 36 -2.62 -4.52 1.36
CA SER A 36 -3.26 -5.38 0.36
C SER A 36 -4.79 -5.31 0.41
N ASP A 37 -5.39 -5.30 1.61
CA ASP A 37 -6.85 -5.14 1.76
C ASP A 37 -7.34 -3.77 1.28
N CYS A 38 -6.56 -2.71 1.54
CA CYS A 38 -6.88 -1.37 1.05
C CYS A 38 -6.81 -1.28 -0.47
N VAL A 39 -5.84 -1.96 -1.09
CA VAL A 39 -5.73 -2.06 -2.56
C VAL A 39 -6.98 -2.74 -3.13
N GLY A 40 -7.29 -3.94 -2.65
CA GLY A 40 -8.43 -4.72 -3.16
C GLY A 40 -9.77 -4.02 -2.95
N THR A 41 -9.95 -3.35 -1.80
CA THR A 41 -11.17 -2.57 -1.54
C THR A 41 -11.27 -1.37 -2.48
N SER A 42 -10.15 -0.66 -2.71
CA SER A 42 -10.11 0.52 -3.58
C SER A 42 -10.38 0.17 -5.04
N ASN A 43 -9.85 -0.96 -5.52
CA ASN A 43 -10.13 -1.50 -6.85
C ASN A 43 -11.62 -1.83 -7.00
N ARG A 44 -12.20 -2.56 -6.05
CA ARG A 44 -13.63 -2.93 -6.08
C ARG A 44 -14.57 -1.72 -5.93
N HIS A 45 -14.10 -0.63 -5.32
CA HIS A 45 -14.83 0.65 -5.32
C HIS A 45 -14.81 1.37 -6.66
N GLY A 46 -13.95 0.97 -7.61
CA GLY A 46 -13.77 1.65 -8.89
C GLY A 46 -12.85 2.87 -8.81
N ALA A 47 -11.75 2.77 -8.07
CA ALA A 47 -10.68 3.76 -8.12
C ALA A 47 -10.13 3.93 -9.55
N LYS A 48 -9.69 5.15 -9.90
CA LYS A 48 -9.05 5.43 -11.20
C LYS A 48 -7.66 4.82 -11.30
N SER A 49 -6.92 4.86 -10.19
CA SER A 49 -5.63 4.21 -10.04
C SER A 49 -5.38 3.91 -8.57
N VAL A 50 -4.57 2.88 -8.31
CA VAL A 50 -4.13 2.51 -6.97
C VAL A 50 -2.62 2.29 -7.01
N THR A 51 -1.91 3.04 -6.18
CA THR A 51 -0.46 2.90 -5.99
C THR A 51 -0.18 2.55 -4.53
N GLN A 52 0.60 1.52 -4.29
CA GLN A 52 0.98 1.06 -2.96
C GLN A 52 2.45 1.35 -2.71
N PHE A 53 2.75 1.97 -1.56
CA PHE A 53 4.10 2.31 -1.13
C PHE A 53 4.58 1.32 -0.07
N GLU A 54 5.80 0.81 -0.27
CA GLU A 54 6.55 0.02 0.69
C GLU A 54 7.87 0.73 1.03
N LEU A 55 8.12 0.90 2.32
CA LEU A 55 9.31 1.57 2.83
C LEU A 55 10.57 0.72 2.59
N LEU A 56 10.42 -0.60 2.67
CA LEU A 56 11.51 -1.54 2.48
C LEU A 56 11.82 -1.77 0.99
N PRO A 57 13.04 -2.21 0.65
CA PRO A 57 13.37 -2.65 -0.70
C PRO A 57 12.46 -3.79 -1.15
N GLN A 58 12.34 -3.93 -2.46
CA GLN A 58 11.62 -5.07 -3.04
C GLN A 58 12.28 -6.37 -2.54
N PRO A 59 11.54 -7.23 -1.82
CA PRO A 59 12.06 -8.52 -1.40
C PRO A 59 12.29 -9.44 -2.62
N PRO A 60 13.16 -10.45 -2.50
CA PRO A 60 13.42 -11.36 -3.61
C PRO A 60 12.17 -12.16 -3.98
N GLU A 61 12.01 -12.48 -5.26
CA GLU A 61 10.88 -13.32 -5.73
C GLU A 61 10.95 -14.75 -5.18
N VAL A 62 12.18 -15.26 -5.04
CA VAL A 62 12.46 -16.58 -4.49
C VAL A 62 13.19 -16.43 -3.15
N GLU A 63 12.68 -17.11 -2.14
CA GLU A 63 13.26 -17.12 -0.80
C GLU A 63 14.51 -18.01 -0.71
N ASP A 64 15.46 -17.62 0.14
CA ASP A 64 16.58 -18.47 0.55
C ASP A 64 16.19 -19.25 1.82
N ARG A 65 15.61 -20.45 1.64
CA ARG A 65 15.11 -21.28 2.75
C ARG A 65 16.20 -21.71 3.74
N PRO A 66 17.37 -22.22 3.30
CA PRO A 66 18.44 -22.61 4.22
C PRO A 66 18.90 -21.46 5.13
N LEU A 67 18.95 -20.23 4.60
CA LEU A 67 19.42 -19.07 5.36
C LEU A 67 18.38 -18.52 6.35
N THR A 68 17.09 -18.81 6.14
CA THR A 68 15.99 -18.23 6.93
C THR A 68 15.35 -19.17 7.94
N TRP A 69 15.45 -20.50 7.78
CA TRP A 69 14.88 -21.45 8.74
C TRP A 69 15.51 -21.29 10.15
N PRO A 70 14.72 -21.24 11.25
CA PRO A 70 13.27 -21.48 11.37
C PRO A 70 12.38 -20.24 11.28
N TYR A 71 12.94 -19.08 10.90
CA TYR A 71 12.20 -17.83 10.74
C TYR A 71 11.39 -17.81 9.43
N TRP A 72 10.45 -16.87 9.37
CA TRP A 72 9.68 -16.64 8.14
C TRP A 72 10.58 -16.04 7.05
N PRO A 73 10.68 -16.69 5.89
CA PRO A 73 11.47 -16.19 4.78
C PRO A 73 10.97 -14.84 4.26
N ILE A 74 11.93 -13.96 3.98
CA ILE A 74 11.68 -12.71 3.23
C ILE A 74 11.52 -13.09 1.77
N LYS A 75 10.32 -12.85 1.23
CA LYS A 75 9.99 -13.04 -0.18
C LYS A 75 8.96 -12.04 -0.64
N LEU A 76 8.96 -11.73 -1.92
CA LEU A 76 7.89 -10.99 -2.55
C LEU A 76 6.61 -11.80 -2.45
N ARG A 77 5.63 -11.20 -1.77
CA ARG A 77 4.27 -11.73 -1.70
C ARG A 77 3.40 -10.89 -2.61
N THR A 78 2.65 -11.59 -3.44
CA THR A 78 1.60 -11.06 -4.30
C THR A 78 0.31 -11.72 -3.84
N SER A 79 -0.73 -10.92 -3.68
CA SER A 79 -2.07 -11.36 -3.29
C SER A 79 -3.02 -11.10 -4.44
N SER A 80 -4.22 -11.69 -4.39
CA SER A 80 -5.27 -11.43 -5.38
C SER A 80 -5.60 -9.93 -5.48
N SER A 81 -5.54 -9.18 -4.38
CA SER A 81 -5.75 -7.73 -4.39
C SER A 81 -4.72 -6.99 -5.25
N HIS A 82 -3.46 -7.44 -5.25
CA HIS A 82 -2.43 -6.86 -6.12
C HIS A 82 -2.68 -7.23 -7.58
N GLU A 83 -3.13 -8.46 -7.85
CA GLU A 83 -3.46 -8.96 -9.19
C GLU A 83 -4.68 -8.26 -9.80
N GLU A 84 -5.60 -7.74 -8.98
CA GLU A 84 -6.73 -6.91 -9.42
C GLU A 84 -6.29 -5.55 -10.01
N GLY A 85 -5.04 -5.14 -9.78
CA GLY A 85 -4.43 -3.96 -10.39
C GLY A 85 -3.93 -2.95 -9.36
N CYS A 86 -2.61 -2.85 -9.22
CA CYS A 86 -1.96 -1.75 -8.50
C CYS A 86 -0.53 -1.56 -8.98
N GLU A 87 -0.04 -0.33 -8.90
CA GLU A 87 1.38 -0.05 -9.00
C GLU A 87 2.02 -0.21 -7.62
N ARG A 88 3.13 -0.93 -7.54
CA ARG A 88 3.83 -1.17 -6.28
C ARG A 88 5.18 -0.47 -6.31
N GLU A 89 5.36 0.44 -5.39
CA GLU A 89 6.58 1.23 -5.23
C GLU A 89 7.30 0.80 -3.98
N PHE A 90 8.56 0.36 -4.14
CA PHE A 90 9.41 -0.08 -3.04
C PHE A 90 10.49 0.95 -2.74
N ALA A 91 11.09 0.82 -1.56
CA ALA A 91 12.11 1.72 -1.06
C ALA A 91 11.70 3.20 -1.20
N ILE A 92 10.48 3.51 -0.76
CA ILE A 92 9.90 4.85 -0.87
C ILE A 92 9.39 5.32 0.49
N ALA A 93 9.74 6.55 0.87
CA ALA A 93 9.24 7.19 2.08
C ALA A 93 8.35 8.39 1.74
N THR A 94 7.22 8.47 2.43
CA THR A 94 6.35 9.65 2.40
C THR A 94 6.93 10.75 3.30
N LYS A 95 7.14 11.94 2.75
CA LYS A 95 7.73 13.09 3.46
C LYS A 95 6.68 14.11 3.86
N GLU A 96 5.75 14.41 2.96
CA GLU A 96 4.76 15.46 3.17
C GLU A 96 3.48 15.20 2.38
N PHE A 97 2.35 15.59 2.94
CA PHE A 97 1.07 15.61 2.25
C PHE A 97 0.82 17.01 1.69
N LEU A 98 0.62 17.11 0.38
CA LEU A 98 0.35 18.36 -0.31
C LEU A 98 -1.15 18.54 -0.44
N GLY A 99 -1.66 19.73 -0.15
CA GLY A 99 -3.08 20.01 -0.25
C GLY A 99 -3.41 21.48 -0.42
N GLU A 100 -4.55 21.73 -1.06
CA GLU A 100 -5.09 23.06 -1.28
C GLU A 100 -6.53 23.12 -0.77
N LYS A 101 -6.87 24.21 -0.06
CA LYS A 101 -8.25 24.45 0.45
C LYS A 101 -8.82 23.25 1.23
N GLY A 102 -7.97 22.59 2.03
CA GLY A 102 -8.36 21.43 2.83
C GLY A 102 -8.55 20.13 2.05
N LYS A 103 -8.14 20.06 0.78
CA LYS A 103 -8.17 18.85 -0.04
C LYS A 103 -6.75 18.40 -0.36
N LEU A 104 -6.49 17.11 -0.19
CA LEU A 104 -5.24 16.48 -0.61
C LEU A 104 -5.12 16.52 -2.14
N THR A 105 -4.02 17.06 -2.65
CA THR A 105 -3.72 17.16 -4.08
C THR A 105 -2.53 16.30 -4.49
N GLY A 106 -1.66 15.94 -3.54
CA GLY A 106 -0.52 15.08 -3.80
C GLY A 106 0.22 14.64 -2.54
N VAL A 107 1.26 13.85 -2.75
CA VAL A 107 2.18 13.41 -1.69
C VAL A 107 3.60 13.62 -2.19
N LYS A 108 4.44 14.20 -1.35
CA LYS A 108 5.88 14.31 -1.60
C LYS A 108 6.56 13.08 -1.03
N THR A 109 7.33 12.41 -1.87
CA THR A 109 8.06 11.19 -1.53
C THR A 109 9.54 11.37 -1.76
N VAL A 110 10.32 10.44 -1.22
CA VAL A 110 11.76 10.30 -1.45
C VAL A 110 12.08 8.81 -1.64
N ARG A 111 13.00 8.51 -2.53
CA ARG A 111 13.58 7.18 -2.72
C ARG A 111 14.61 6.90 -1.65
N LEU A 112 14.61 5.64 -1.23
CA LEU A 112 15.46 5.12 -0.19
C LEU A 112 16.46 4.13 -0.79
N GLN A 113 17.64 4.11 -0.22
CA GLN A 113 18.63 3.07 -0.43
C GLN A 113 19.02 2.50 0.93
N TRP A 114 19.21 1.19 0.97
CA TRP A 114 19.65 0.48 2.17
C TRP A 114 21.10 0.05 1.99
N GLN A 115 22.01 0.61 2.78
CA GLN A 115 23.43 0.26 2.79
C GLN A 115 23.85 -0.10 4.21
N GLY A 116 24.36 -1.31 4.42
CA GLY A 116 24.85 -1.77 5.74
C GLY A 116 23.82 -1.70 6.86
N GLY A 117 22.53 -1.92 6.55
CA GLY A 117 21.43 -1.82 7.50
C GLY A 117 20.99 -0.40 7.85
N LYS A 118 21.59 0.62 7.22
CA LYS A 118 21.16 2.02 7.33
C LYS A 118 20.36 2.43 6.11
N MET A 119 19.28 3.16 6.37
CA MET A 119 18.45 3.78 5.36
C MET A 119 19.01 5.17 5.02
N THR A 120 19.21 5.43 3.73
CA THR A 120 19.67 6.73 3.20
C THR A 120 18.73 7.21 2.09
N GLU A 121 18.43 8.50 2.10
CA GLU A 121 17.66 9.18 1.06
C GLU A 121 18.55 9.42 -0.16
N VAL A 122 18.04 9.08 -1.35
CA VAL A 122 18.82 9.16 -2.61
C VAL A 122 18.21 10.09 -3.66
N GLU A 123 16.89 10.27 -3.68
CA GLU A 123 16.20 11.19 -4.61
C GLU A 123 14.80 11.57 -4.13
#